data_AF-A0A255ZC54-F1
#
_entry.id   AF-A0A255ZC54-F1
#
_cell.length_a   1.000
_cell.length_b   1.000
_cell.length_c   1.000
_cell.angle_alpha   90.00
_cell.angle_beta   90.00
_cell.angle_gamma   90.00
#
_symmetry.space_group_name_H-M   'P 1'
#
loop_
_entity.id
_entity.type
_entity.pdbx_description
1 polymer ?
#
loop_
_entity_poly.entity_id
_entity_poly.type
_entity_poly.pdbx_seq_one_letter_code
_entity_poly.pdbx_strand_id
1 'polypeptide(L)'
;MGGATIKGTGTSYTVVGVTDPADAAALTASAIQTSYSTVRLESAKTIDVRAGSLAFGTTSNFGNLGFEENAYGSSKGGLRISEVDVSTVEGATAALDAIDEALNSVNLNRANIGAVQNRLEAAVNNLSSNSTNLQASRSRIQDTDFAQESTNLSKNQVLGQAAQAMLARANQSAQQVTQLLQ
;
A
#
# COMPACT_ATOMS: atom_id res chain seq x y z
N MET A 1 -16.88 36.86 1.49
CA MET A 1 -16.58 38.29 1.66
C MET A 1 -15.45 38.61 0.71
N GLY A 2 -15.75 39.31 -0.38
CA GLY A 2 -14.81 39.54 -1.48
C GLY A 2 -13.72 40.53 -1.06
N GLY A 3 -12.46 40.09 -1.09
CA GLY A 3 -11.32 40.96 -0.86
C GLY A 3 -10.91 41.64 -2.16
N ALA A 4 -10.94 42.98 -2.19
CA ALA A 4 -10.36 43.75 -3.28
C ALA A 4 -8.83 43.67 -3.21
N THR A 5 -8.18 43.41 -4.34
CA THR A 5 -6.71 43.35 -4.45
C THR A 5 -6.22 44.52 -5.30
N ILE A 6 -5.33 45.34 -4.75
CA ILE A 6 -4.74 46.48 -5.45
C ILE A 6 -3.44 46.02 -6.12
N LYS A 7 -3.30 46.21 -7.43
CA LYS A 7 -2.06 45.90 -8.18
C LYS A 7 -1.57 47.13 -8.95
N GLY A 8 -0.26 47.38 -8.89
CA GLY A 8 0.43 48.45 -9.63
C GLY A 8 1.87 48.66 -9.13
N THR A 9 2.74 49.16 -10.00
CA THR A 9 4.08 49.64 -9.66
C THR A 9 4.21 51.11 -10.06
N GLY A 10 4.78 51.94 -9.18
CA GLY A 10 4.87 53.38 -9.40
C GLY A 10 3.56 54.12 -9.12
N THR A 11 3.25 55.16 -9.89
CA THR A 11 2.12 56.09 -9.64
C THR A 11 0.77 55.67 -10.21
N SER A 12 0.67 54.50 -10.83
CA SER A 12 -0.59 53.98 -11.40
C SER A 12 -0.99 52.66 -10.73
N TYR A 13 -2.13 52.68 -10.05
CA TYR A 13 -2.70 51.53 -9.35
C TYR A 13 -4.09 51.22 -9.90
N THR A 14 -4.40 49.94 -10.08
CA THR A 14 -5.75 49.47 -10.43
C THR A 14 -6.26 48.57 -9.32
N VAL A 15 -7.45 48.88 -8.80
CA VAL A 15 -8.12 48.05 -7.80
C VAL A 15 -8.94 47.00 -8.53
N VAL A 16 -8.63 45.73 -8.32
CA VAL A 16 -9.35 44.61 -8.95
C VAL A 16 -10.20 43.92 -7.88
N GLY A 17 -11.48 43.70 -8.19
CA GLY A 17 -12.44 43.03 -7.30
C GLY A 17 -13.42 43.95 -6.58
N VAL A 18 -13.47 45.25 -6.91
CA VAL A 18 -14.54 46.16 -6.48
C VAL A 18 -15.64 46.17 -7.53
N THR A 19 -16.89 45.99 -7.12
CA THR A 19 -18.04 45.91 -8.03
C THR A 19 -18.66 47.29 -8.29
N ASP A 20 -18.35 48.29 -7.47
CA ASP A 20 -18.82 49.67 -7.58
C ASP A 20 -17.64 50.64 -7.85
N PRO A 21 -17.67 51.43 -8.94
CA PRO A 21 -16.63 52.41 -9.25
C PRO A 21 -16.51 53.57 -8.24
N ALA A 22 -17.53 53.85 -7.42
CA ALA A 22 -17.46 54.89 -6.39
C ALA A 22 -16.53 54.51 -5.22
N ASP A 23 -16.48 53.23 -4.86
CA ASP A 23 -15.61 52.70 -3.80
C ASP A 23 -14.13 52.67 -4.23
N ALA A 24 -13.85 52.50 -5.53
CA ALA A 24 -12.48 52.47 -6.04
C ALA A 24 -11.73 53.82 -5.87
N ALA A 25 -12.46 54.94 -5.84
CA ALA A 25 -11.89 56.27 -5.68
C ALA A 25 -11.47 56.59 -4.22
N ALA A 26 -12.02 55.89 -3.23
CA ALA A 26 -11.76 56.13 -1.81
C ALA A 26 -10.52 55.39 -1.26
N LEU A 27 -9.97 54.43 -2.00
CA LEU A 27 -8.78 53.66 -1.62
C LEU A 27 -7.51 54.21 -2.30
N THR A 28 -7.07 55.40 -1.91
CA THR A 28 -5.72 55.87 -2.25
C THR A 28 -4.70 55.22 -1.32
N ALA A 29 -3.82 54.36 -1.86
CA ALA A 29 -2.84 53.62 -1.08
C ALA A 29 -1.81 54.55 -0.41
N SER A 30 -1.81 54.59 0.93
CA SER A 30 -0.73 55.17 1.73
C SER A 30 0.17 54.03 2.22
N ALA A 31 1.38 53.95 1.63
CA ALA A 31 2.47 53.00 1.88
C ALA A 31 2.37 51.60 1.22
N ILE A 32 3.45 51.22 0.54
CA ILE A 32 3.68 49.89 -0.03
C ILE A 32 3.94 48.92 1.12
N GLN A 33 3.13 47.87 1.27
CA GLN A 33 3.41 46.77 2.18
C GLN A 33 3.57 45.46 1.41
N THR A 34 4.76 44.86 1.50
CA THR A 34 5.00 43.49 1.03
C THR A 34 4.63 42.53 2.14
N SER A 35 3.50 41.82 1.98
CA SER A 35 3.06 40.78 2.92
C SER A 35 3.55 39.42 2.44
N TYR A 36 4.43 38.77 3.21
CA TYR A 36 4.75 37.36 3.01
C TYR A 36 3.68 36.50 3.67
N SER A 37 3.14 35.52 2.94
CA SER A 37 2.25 34.51 3.50
C SER A 37 2.93 33.15 3.45
N THR A 38 2.82 32.36 4.51
CA THR A 38 3.24 30.96 4.51
C THR A 38 2.02 30.06 4.37
N VAL A 39 2.15 28.99 3.60
CA VAL A 39 1.09 28.00 3.39
C VAL A 39 1.67 26.65 3.80
N ARG A 40 1.09 26.03 4.84
CA ARG A 40 1.51 24.73 5.38
C ARG A 40 0.42 23.69 5.10
N LEU A 41 0.77 22.65 4.33
CA LEU A 41 -0.12 21.51 4.07
C LEU A 41 0.42 20.30 4.82
N GLU A 42 -0.42 19.68 5.65
CA GLU A 42 -0.08 18.50 6.44
C GLU A 42 -1.13 17.42 6.19
N SER A 43 -0.69 16.22 5.83
CA SER A 43 -1.56 15.08 5.53
C SER A 43 -0.82 13.77 5.76
N ALA A 44 -1.53 12.75 6.26
CA ALA A 44 -1.05 11.37 6.33
C ALA A 44 -1.13 10.61 4.98
N LYS A 45 -1.69 11.26 3.93
CA LYS A 45 -1.87 10.73 2.57
C LYS A 45 -1.43 11.76 1.52
N THR A 46 -1.40 11.36 0.25
CA THR A 46 -1.04 12.24 -0.88
C THR A 46 -1.88 13.50 -0.92
N ILE A 47 -1.23 14.64 -1.16
CA ILE A 47 -1.85 15.94 -1.42
C ILE A 47 -1.81 16.18 -2.92
N ASP A 48 -2.97 16.35 -3.54
CA ASP A 48 -3.11 16.69 -4.96
C ASP A 48 -3.42 18.19 -5.09
N VAL A 49 -2.58 18.92 -5.82
CA VAL A 49 -2.75 20.35 -6.08
C VAL A 49 -2.94 20.53 -7.58
N ARG A 50 -4.17 20.90 -7.98
CA ARG A 50 -4.54 21.06 -9.38
C ARG A 50 -4.76 22.52 -9.71
N ALA A 51 -4.21 22.97 -10.83
CA ALA A 51 -4.51 24.31 -11.34
C ALA A 51 -6.00 24.42 -11.72
N GLY A 52 -6.59 25.59 -11.47
CA GLY A 52 -7.95 25.92 -11.89
C GLY A 52 -8.02 26.19 -13.40
N SER A 53 -9.01 26.98 -13.83
CA SER A 53 -9.31 27.23 -15.26
C SER A 53 -8.17 27.86 -16.09
N LEU A 54 -7.12 28.38 -15.45
CA LEU A 54 -5.96 29.00 -16.11
C LEU A 54 -4.77 28.05 -16.28
N ALA A 55 -4.90 26.78 -15.87
CA ALA A 55 -3.81 25.80 -15.88
C ALA A 55 -2.50 26.35 -15.24
N PHE A 56 -1.36 25.74 -15.53
CA PHE A 56 -0.04 26.17 -15.05
C PHE A 56 0.65 27.13 -16.03
N GLY A 57 -0.07 28.13 -16.54
CA GLY A 57 0.46 29.13 -17.46
C GLY A 57 1.17 30.30 -16.76
N THR A 58 1.97 31.08 -17.51
CA THR A 58 2.69 32.27 -17.04
C THR A 58 1.77 33.36 -16.45
N THR A 59 0.49 33.38 -16.84
CA THR A 59 -0.53 34.30 -16.30
C THR A 59 -1.34 33.70 -15.14
N SER A 60 -1.11 32.44 -14.78
CA SER A 60 -1.80 31.77 -13.68
C SER A 60 -1.21 32.18 -12.32
N ASN A 61 -2.05 32.16 -11.28
CA ASN A 61 -1.57 32.38 -9.91
C ASN A 61 -0.57 31.29 -9.49
N PHE A 62 -0.71 30.05 -9.97
CA PHE A 62 0.22 28.96 -9.70
C PHE A 62 1.59 29.18 -10.36
N GLY A 63 1.63 29.59 -11.63
CA GLY A 63 2.87 29.95 -12.33
C GLY A 63 3.59 31.13 -11.68
N ASN A 64 2.86 32.17 -11.25
CA ASN A 64 3.44 33.31 -10.52
C ASN A 64 3.97 32.95 -9.12
N LEU A 65 3.45 31.89 -8.51
CA LEU A 65 3.92 31.34 -7.24
C LEU A 65 5.06 30.32 -7.42
N GLY A 66 5.47 30.05 -8.66
CA GLY A 66 6.55 29.11 -8.99
C GLY A 66 6.14 27.63 -8.93
N PHE A 67 4.85 27.32 -8.98
CA PHE A 67 4.38 25.94 -9.15
C PHE A 67 4.40 25.56 -10.63
N GLU A 68 4.99 24.41 -10.94
CA GLU A 68 5.05 23.84 -12.29
C GLU A 68 4.31 22.50 -12.36
N GLU A 69 3.66 22.24 -13.48
CA GLU A 69 3.02 20.94 -13.76
C GLU A 69 4.05 19.95 -14.28
N ASN A 70 4.36 18.93 -13.48
CA ASN A 70 5.16 17.81 -13.94
C ASN A 70 4.24 16.63 -14.28
N ALA A 71 4.22 16.25 -15.56
CA ALA A 71 3.65 14.98 -15.98
C ALA A 71 4.62 13.83 -15.63
N TYR A 72 4.09 12.61 -15.47
CA TYR A 72 4.92 11.42 -15.24
C TYR A 72 5.97 11.26 -16.36
N GLY A 73 7.25 11.41 -16.03
CA GLY A 73 8.36 11.31 -17.00
C GLY A 73 8.66 12.59 -17.79
N SER A 74 8.20 13.76 -17.34
CA SER A 74 8.63 15.08 -17.85
C SER A 74 9.68 15.72 -16.95
N SER A 75 10.51 16.59 -17.54
CA SER A 75 11.38 17.53 -16.81
C SER A 75 10.56 18.61 -16.10
N LYS A 76 11.25 19.44 -15.29
CA LYS A 76 10.73 20.74 -14.84
C LYS A 76 10.18 21.54 -16.04
N GLY A 77 8.98 22.08 -15.89
CA GLY A 77 8.23 22.76 -16.96
C GLY A 77 7.40 21.85 -17.87
N GLY A 78 7.28 20.55 -17.58
CA GLY A 78 6.40 19.65 -18.31
C GLY A 78 6.97 19.11 -19.64
N LEU A 79 8.22 19.44 -19.99
CA LEU A 79 8.88 18.98 -21.21
C LEU A 79 9.04 17.45 -21.21
N ARG A 80 8.45 16.79 -22.20
CA ARG A 80 8.57 15.35 -22.42
C ARG A 80 9.83 15.07 -23.23
N ILE A 81 10.52 13.95 -22.95
CA ILE A 81 11.70 13.51 -23.74
C ILE A 81 11.41 13.47 -25.25
N SER A 82 10.19 13.15 -25.66
CA SER A 82 9.77 13.11 -27.07
C SER A 82 9.69 14.49 -27.74
N GLU A 83 9.66 15.57 -26.97
CA GLU A 83 9.45 16.94 -27.44
C GLU A 83 10.72 17.79 -27.32
N VAL A 84 11.82 17.22 -26.81
CA VAL A 84 13.07 17.95 -26.64
C VAL A 84 13.84 18.05 -27.96
N ASP A 85 14.18 19.28 -28.35
CA ASP A 85 15.09 19.57 -29.46
C ASP A 85 16.51 19.84 -28.94
N VAL A 86 17.47 19.02 -29.39
CA VAL A 86 18.90 19.12 -29.02
C VAL A 86 19.71 19.98 -29.99
N SER A 87 19.07 20.63 -30.97
CA SER A 87 19.73 21.50 -31.94
C SER A 87 20.36 22.76 -31.33
N THR A 88 19.92 23.14 -30.13
CA THR A 88 20.41 24.31 -29.38
C THR A 88 21.08 23.87 -28.07
N VAL A 89 21.98 24.70 -27.55
CA VAL A 89 22.66 24.42 -26.26
C VAL A 89 21.64 24.38 -25.11
N GLU A 90 20.68 25.30 -25.11
CA GLU A 90 19.62 25.35 -24.09
C GLU A 90 18.71 24.12 -24.14
N GLY A 91 18.29 23.71 -25.34
CA GLY A 91 17.50 22.49 -25.53
C GLY A 91 18.26 21.21 -25.15
N ALA A 92 19.58 21.16 -25.39
CA ALA A 92 20.42 20.06 -24.94
C ALA A 92 20.53 19.97 -23.41
N THR A 93 20.63 21.11 -22.70
CA THR A 93 20.60 21.13 -21.22
C THR A 93 19.24 20.68 -20.69
N ALA A 94 18.14 21.18 -21.26
CA ALA A 94 16.79 20.74 -20.89
C ALA A 94 16.57 19.23 -21.15
N ALA A 95 17.18 18.67 -22.20
CA ALA A 95 17.16 17.24 -22.50
C ALA A 95 17.78 16.41 -21.38
N LEU A 96 18.94 16.85 -20.88
CA LEU A 96 19.65 16.15 -19.80
C LEU A 96 18.82 16.14 -18.52
N ASP A 97 18.23 17.28 -18.15
CA ASP A 97 17.35 17.37 -16.99
C ASP A 97 16.12 16.45 -17.12
N ALA A 98 15.51 16.39 -18.32
CA ALA A 98 14.38 15.50 -18.60
C ALA A 98 14.75 14.02 -18.47
N ILE A 99 15.93 13.65 -18.98
CA ILE A 99 16.44 12.28 -18.92
C ILE A 99 16.76 11.90 -17.47
N ASP A 100 17.39 12.77 -16.70
CA ASP A 100 17.71 12.51 -15.30
C ASP A 100 16.45 12.29 -14.46
N GLU A 101 15.40 13.08 -14.67
CA GLU A 101 14.13 12.89 -13.99
C GLU A 101 13.43 11.58 -14.41
N ALA A 102 13.44 11.26 -15.70
CA ALA A 102 12.90 9.99 -16.19
C ALA A 102 13.66 8.79 -15.60
N LEU A 103 14.99 8.86 -15.51
CA LEU A 103 15.81 7.85 -14.87
C LEU A 103 15.50 7.72 -13.38
N ASN A 104 15.32 8.83 -12.66
CA ASN A 104 14.90 8.83 -11.26
C ASN A 104 13.55 8.12 -11.07
N SER A 105 12.57 8.41 -11.94
CA SER A 105 11.26 7.74 -11.92
C SER A 105 11.39 6.23 -12.17
N VAL A 106 12.19 5.80 -13.15
CA VAL A 106 12.45 4.38 -13.41
C VAL A 106 13.12 3.72 -12.21
N ASN A 107 14.12 4.36 -11.61
CA ASN A 107 14.83 3.86 -10.43
C ASN A 107 13.89 3.72 -9.22
N LEU A 108 12.99 4.68 -9.01
CA LEU A 108 11.97 4.62 -7.96
C LEU A 108 11.02 3.43 -8.18
N ASN A 109 10.58 3.21 -9.42
CA ASN A 109 9.76 2.04 -9.76
C ASN A 109 10.53 0.72 -9.53
N ARG A 110 11.80 0.65 -9.91
CA ARG A 110 12.66 -0.53 -9.63
C ARG A 110 12.83 -0.77 -8.13
N ALA A 111 13.02 0.29 -7.35
CA ALA A 111 13.12 0.21 -5.89
C ALA A 111 11.82 -0.33 -5.27
N ASN A 112 10.66 0.15 -5.74
CA ASN A 112 9.35 -0.35 -5.29
C ASN A 112 9.17 -1.84 -5.64
N ILE A 113 9.53 -2.25 -6.85
CA ILE A 113 9.49 -3.67 -7.24
C ILE A 113 10.41 -4.50 -6.33
N GLY A 114 11.62 -4.05 -6.05
CA GLY A 114 12.54 -4.72 -5.13
C GLY A 114 12.00 -4.82 -3.71
N ALA A 115 11.33 -3.78 -3.21
CA ALA A 115 10.66 -3.81 -1.90
C ALA A 115 9.51 -4.83 -1.86
N VAL A 116 8.70 -4.89 -2.93
CA VAL A 116 7.62 -5.88 -3.06
C VAL A 116 8.17 -7.30 -3.15
N GLN A 117 9.27 -7.52 -3.86
CA GLN A 117 9.96 -8.81 -3.92
C GLN A 117 10.45 -9.27 -2.54
N ASN A 118 11.14 -8.40 -1.80
CA ASN A 118 11.55 -8.71 -0.41
C ASN A 118 10.37 -9.10 0.48
N ARG A 119 9.25 -8.37 0.37
CA ARG A 119 8.03 -8.68 1.12
C ARG A 119 7.44 -10.03 0.70
N LEU A 120 7.43 -10.34 -0.59
CA LEU A 120 6.96 -11.62 -1.11
C LEU A 120 7.83 -12.77 -0.60
N GLU A 121 9.15 -12.64 -0.65
CA GLU A 121 10.09 -13.64 -0.11
C GLU A 121 9.87 -13.88 1.38
N ALA A 122 9.73 -12.80 2.17
CA ALA A 122 9.43 -12.91 3.60
C ALA A 122 8.09 -13.64 3.85
N ALA A 123 7.04 -13.32 3.07
CA ALA A 123 5.74 -13.97 3.18
C ALA A 123 5.82 -15.46 2.81
N VAL A 124 6.56 -15.81 1.75
CA VAL A 124 6.77 -17.21 1.33
C VAL A 124 7.52 -17.99 2.39
N ASN A 125 8.60 -17.44 2.95
CA ASN A 125 9.38 -18.09 4.01
C ASN A 125 8.54 -18.35 5.26
N ASN A 126 7.72 -17.37 5.66
CA ASN A 126 6.79 -17.52 6.78
C ASN A 126 5.73 -18.60 6.50
N LEU A 127 5.10 -18.56 5.32
CA LEU A 127 4.08 -19.53 4.93
C LEU A 127 4.64 -20.96 4.84
N SER A 128 5.84 -21.12 4.28
CA SER A 128 6.54 -22.40 4.22
C SER A 128 6.78 -22.97 5.61
N SER A 129 7.32 -22.15 6.52
CA SER A 129 7.55 -22.54 7.93
C SER A 129 6.26 -22.94 8.64
N ASN A 130 5.19 -22.16 8.42
CA ASN A 130 3.87 -22.46 8.98
C ASN A 130 3.31 -23.77 8.42
N SER A 131 3.40 -23.99 7.10
CA SER A 131 2.97 -25.23 6.45
C SER A 131 3.68 -26.45 7.01
N THR A 132 5.01 -26.38 7.19
CA THR A 132 5.79 -27.47 7.81
C THR A 132 5.34 -27.72 9.26
N ASN A 133 5.13 -26.67 10.06
CA ASN A 133 4.68 -26.80 11.44
C ASN A 133 3.25 -27.38 11.55
N LEU A 134 2.35 -26.98 10.66
CA LEU A 134 0.99 -27.51 10.58
C LEU A 134 0.99 -28.97 10.13
N GLN A 135 1.79 -29.32 9.13
CA GLN A 135 1.93 -30.71 8.68
C GLN A 135 2.50 -31.61 9.78
N ALA A 136 3.54 -31.15 10.50
CA ALA A 136 4.12 -31.89 11.63
C ALA A 136 3.11 -32.04 12.77
N SER A 137 2.33 -31.00 13.07
CA SER A 137 1.29 -31.07 14.11
C SER A 137 0.14 -31.99 13.71
N ARG A 138 -0.27 -31.97 12.44
CA ARG A 138 -1.28 -32.88 11.90
C ARG A 138 -0.82 -34.33 11.91
N SER A 139 0.43 -34.61 11.53
CA SER A 139 1.03 -35.95 11.64
C SER A 139 1.03 -36.42 13.09
N ARG A 140 1.46 -35.59 14.05
CA ARG A 140 1.39 -35.95 15.48
C ARG A 140 -0.02 -36.30 15.93
N ILE A 141 -1.04 -35.55 15.52
CA ILE A 141 -2.43 -35.84 15.87
C ILE A 141 -2.87 -37.16 15.22
N GLN A 142 -2.73 -37.29 13.90
CA GLN A 142 -3.18 -38.48 13.17
C GLN A 142 -2.44 -39.76 13.59
N ASP A 143 -1.13 -39.69 13.80
CA ASP A 143 -0.32 -40.84 14.20
C ASP A 143 -0.65 -41.26 15.64
N THR A 144 -0.94 -40.31 16.54
CA THR A 144 -1.38 -40.61 17.92
C THR A 144 -2.77 -41.25 17.92
N ASP A 145 -3.72 -40.69 17.17
CA ASP A 145 -5.08 -41.23 17.04
C ASP A 145 -5.06 -42.64 16.44
N PHE A 146 -4.23 -42.86 15.41
CA PHE A 146 -4.05 -44.17 14.80
C PHE A 146 -3.43 -45.19 15.76
N ALA A 147 -2.42 -44.80 16.53
CA ALA A 147 -1.82 -45.67 17.55
C ALA A 147 -2.84 -46.05 18.63
N GLN A 148 -3.69 -45.11 19.06
CA GLN A 148 -4.72 -45.35 20.06
C GLN A 148 -5.82 -46.27 19.53
N GLU A 149 -6.31 -46.04 18.31
CA GLU A 149 -7.32 -46.89 17.68
C GLU A 149 -6.79 -48.29 17.38
N SER A 150 -5.55 -48.42 16.89
CA SER A 150 -4.90 -49.71 16.66
C SER A 150 -4.73 -50.52 17.96
N THR A 151 -4.42 -49.84 19.06
CA THR A 151 -4.36 -50.47 20.39
C THR A 151 -5.73 -50.92 20.86
N ASN A 152 -6.77 -50.11 20.66
CA ASN A 152 -8.15 -50.47 20.99
C ASN A 152 -8.64 -51.65 20.15
N LEU A 153 -8.38 -51.64 18.84
CA LEU A 153 -8.70 -52.74 17.94
C LEU A 153 -8.00 -54.03 18.38
N SER A 154 -6.70 -53.98 18.67
CA SER A 154 -5.93 -55.13 19.16
C SER A 154 -6.48 -55.64 20.50
N LYS A 155 -6.81 -54.74 21.43
CA LYS A 155 -7.43 -55.09 22.72
C LYS A 155 -8.78 -55.78 22.50
N ASN A 156 -9.62 -55.27 21.61
CA ASN A 156 -10.91 -55.85 21.29
C ASN A 156 -10.76 -57.23 20.63
N GLN A 157 -9.78 -57.43 19.76
CA GLN A 157 -9.47 -58.74 19.16
C GLN A 157 -9.03 -59.75 20.21
N VAL A 158 -8.13 -59.36 21.13
CA VAL A 158 -7.68 -60.22 22.24
C VAL A 158 -8.84 -60.54 23.18
N LEU A 159 -9.68 -59.57 23.53
CA LEU A 159 -10.88 -59.79 24.35
C LEU A 159 -11.88 -60.73 23.67
N GLY A 160 -12.07 -60.62 22.36
CA GLY A 160 -12.94 -61.53 21.61
C GLY A 160 -12.44 -62.98 21.63
N GLN A 161 -11.14 -63.19 21.39
CA GLN A 161 -10.50 -64.51 21.48
C GLN A 161 -10.54 -65.06 22.91
N ALA A 162 -10.27 -64.23 23.92
CA ALA A 162 -10.34 -64.60 25.32
C ALA A 162 -11.77 -64.93 25.77
N ALA A 163 -12.77 -64.18 25.32
CA ALA A 163 -14.18 -64.45 25.60
C ALA A 163 -14.61 -65.80 25.02
N GLN A 164 -14.21 -66.13 23.79
CA GLN A 164 -14.47 -67.44 23.18
C GLN A 164 -13.79 -68.59 23.96
N ALA A 165 -12.52 -68.42 24.33
CA ALA A 165 -11.78 -69.41 25.12
C ALA A 165 -12.37 -69.59 26.53
N MET A 166 -12.79 -68.50 27.17
CA MET A 166 -13.47 -68.50 28.46
C MET A 166 -14.84 -69.17 28.38
N LEU A 167 -15.61 -68.93 27.32
CA LEU A 167 -16.90 -69.58 27.10
C LEU A 167 -16.72 -71.09 26.91
N ALA A 168 -15.72 -71.49 26.12
CA ALA A 168 -15.37 -72.90 25.93
C ALA A 168 -14.96 -73.58 27.26
N ARG A 169 -14.16 -72.89 28.09
CA ARG A 169 -13.75 -73.39 29.41
C ARG A 169 -14.91 -73.46 30.40
N ALA A 170 -15.81 -72.48 30.40
CA ALA A 170 -17.02 -72.47 31.22
C ALA A 170 -17.96 -73.62 30.85
N ASN A 171 -18.15 -73.87 29.55
CA ASN A 171 -18.95 -75.00 29.05
C ASN A 171 -18.35 -76.36 29.46
N GLN A 172 -17.02 -76.52 29.37
CA GLN A 172 -16.34 -77.74 29.83
C GLN A 172 -16.48 -77.95 31.34
N SER A 173 -16.32 -76.89 32.15
CA SER A 173 -16.51 -77.01 33.60
C SER A 173 -17.96 -77.31 33.98
N ALA A 174 -18.95 -76.75 33.26
CA ALA A 174 -20.37 -77.02 33.51
C ALA A 174 -20.73 -78.49 33.23
N GLN A 175 -20.16 -79.08 32.17
CA GLN A 175 -20.36 -80.50 31.84
C GLN A 175 -19.77 -81.44 32.91
N GLN A 176 -18.62 -81.09 33.50
CA GLN A 176 -18.02 -81.87 34.59
C GLN A 176 -18.90 -81.86 35.85
N VAL A 177 -19.58 -80.74 36.16
CA VAL A 177 -20.50 -80.67 37.30
C VAL A 177 -21.73 -81.54 37.07
N THR A 178 -22.27 -81.61 35.85
CA THR A 178 -23.40 -82.51 35.55
C THR A 178 -23.03 -84.00 35.57
N GLN A 179 -21.75 -84.34 35.43
CA GLN A 179 -21.25 -85.71 35.63
C GLN A 179 -21.13 -86.08 37.11
N LEU A 180 -21.05 -85.11 38.02
CA LEU A 180 -21.01 -85.33 39.47
C LEU A 180 -22.40 -85.37 40.13
N LEU A 181 -23.46 -85.07 39.37
CA LEU A 181 -24.85 -85.05 39.84
C LEU A 181 -25.69 -86.22 39.27
N GLN A 182 -25.07 -87.11 38.48
CA GLN A 182 -25.66 -88.35 37.96
C GLN A 182 -24.97 -89.55 38.61
#